data_AF-A0A6I3B8V7-F1
#
_entry.id   AF-A0A6I3B8V7-F1
#
_cell.length_a   1.000
_cell.length_b   1.000
_cell.length_c   1.000
_cell.angle_alpha   90.00
_cell.angle_beta   90.00
_cell.angle_gamma   90.00
#
_symmetry.space_group_name_H-M   'P 1'
#
loop_
_entity.id
_entity.type
_entity.pdbx_description
1 polymer ?
#
loop_
_entity_poly.entity_id
_entity_poly.type
_entity_poly.pdbx_seq_one_letter_code
_entity_poly.pdbx_strand_id
1 'polypeptide(L)'
;ERVQSVTTAQGDIECDYVVNCTGMWARQFGQAHGVNIPLQAAEHYYLITDTIAGIDSTLPVFEDPSAHAYYREEGGGLMIGLFEPVCAPWNVDSIPQDFSFGEIPPDWDRMGPYLERAMQRVPISLEAGIRKFFCGPESFTPDLQPFIGEAPGIRNYFVAAGMNSVGILTGGGVGRVVASWIINGKPDVDVTGFNINRALPHQRNPQYRAERTVETLGLVYQTHYPGRTVTTARGVKRSPIHHLLKERGAYFRDVSGWEGADWYASPGEIPETGELTWGRPHWFESWANEHRAIREGVGLMDMSFMSKFLVQGEQAGALLDYVSANAVDGADGVITYTQWLNDSGNIQADLTVTKLGANKFFVVASDTAHGQVLQWLTRHGKDFAATVTDVTSGYAQFNIHGPLSRDLLQAATTADMSNSAFPFRTAREIDLGFARALCVRITYVGELGYELYVPTEQAVHAYERLCEVGQQVGLVHCGLKALASLRMEKAYRDFGHDIDNTDSVLEVGLGFAVAWDKASDFIGRDAALKQKNSGPLHRRLVQVKLLDPLPLLYHGEILLRSGEVVGYVRAASYGHTLGGAVGLAMVDATEPITADYLTAGTWEVEVAGLKVPATTSLRPMYDPTNEKITGK
;
A
#
# COMPACT_ATOMS: atom_id res chain seq x y z
N GLU A 1 3.37 -23.43 11.30
CA GLU A 1 3.86 -24.80 11.00
C GLU A 1 4.33 -24.90 9.54
N ARG A 2 4.43 -26.11 8.95
CA ARG A 2 4.60 -26.37 7.50
C ARG A 2 3.58 -27.40 7.03
N VAL A 3 3.20 -27.37 5.75
CA VAL A 3 2.37 -28.41 5.11
C VAL A 3 3.06 -29.79 5.18
N GLN A 4 2.25 -30.84 5.34
CA GLN A 4 2.68 -32.24 5.33
C GLN A 4 1.76 -33.14 4.49
N SER A 5 0.45 -32.91 4.50
CA SER A 5 -0.52 -33.69 3.76
C SER A 5 -1.85 -32.94 3.55
N VAL A 6 -2.70 -33.50 2.69
CA VAL A 6 -4.11 -33.14 2.55
C VAL A 6 -4.97 -34.35 2.88
N THR A 7 -5.84 -34.24 3.88
CA THR A 7 -6.78 -35.30 4.26
C THR A 7 -8.03 -35.25 3.40
N THR A 8 -8.41 -36.39 2.83
CA THR A 8 -9.63 -36.56 2.04
C THR A 8 -10.46 -37.74 2.57
N ALA A 9 -11.71 -37.87 2.09
CA ALA A 9 -12.51 -39.06 2.40
C ALA A 9 -11.91 -40.39 1.89
N GLN A 10 -10.93 -40.33 0.99
CA GLN A 10 -10.21 -41.50 0.44
C GLN A 10 -8.88 -41.77 1.15
N GLY A 11 -8.53 -40.97 2.17
CA GLY A 11 -7.27 -41.04 2.90
C GLY A 11 -6.42 -39.77 2.74
N ASP A 12 -5.23 -39.81 3.33
CA ASP A 12 -4.28 -38.71 3.32
C ASP A 12 -3.40 -38.75 2.06
N ILE A 13 -3.18 -37.57 1.48
CA ILE A 13 -2.26 -37.36 0.36
C ILE A 13 -1.06 -36.58 0.91
N GLU A 14 0.08 -37.24 1.08
CA GLU A 14 1.34 -36.59 1.49
C GLU A 14 1.80 -35.60 0.42
N CYS A 15 2.20 -34.39 0.85
CA CYS A 15 2.69 -33.36 -0.05
C CYS A 15 3.57 -32.34 0.68
N ASP A 16 4.56 -31.81 -0.03
CA ASP A 16 5.40 -30.72 0.48
C ASP A 16 4.74 -29.35 0.33
N TYR A 17 3.83 -29.20 -0.64
CA TYR A 17 3.16 -27.96 -0.99
C TYR A 17 1.66 -28.17 -1.22
N VAL A 18 0.86 -27.20 -0.81
CA VAL A 18 -0.57 -27.11 -1.13
C VAL A 18 -0.83 -25.77 -1.79
N VAL A 19 -1.63 -25.73 -2.85
CA VAL A 19 -2.10 -24.48 -3.45
C VAL A 19 -3.63 -24.43 -3.37
N ASN A 20 -4.16 -23.51 -2.57
CA ASN A 20 -5.59 -23.26 -2.45
C ASN A 20 -6.09 -22.43 -3.64
N CYS A 21 -6.58 -23.12 -4.66
CA CYS A 21 -7.24 -22.58 -5.84
C CYS A 21 -8.75 -22.86 -5.82
N THR A 22 -9.37 -22.96 -4.64
CA THR A 22 -10.76 -23.45 -4.49
C THR A 22 -11.83 -22.37 -4.76
N GLY A 23 -11.54 -21.38 -5.60
CA GLY A 23 -12.49 -20.32 -6.00
C GLY A 23 -13.16 -19.65 -4.79
N MET A 24 -14.49 -19.56 -4.82
CA MET A 24 -15.29 -18.99 -3.73
C MET A 24 -15.21 -19.78 -2.40
N TRP A 25 -14.81 -21.05 -2.41
CA TRP A 25 -14.61 -21.84 -1.19
C TRP A 25 -13.29 -21.54 -0.48
N ALA A 26 -12.35 -20.82 -1.11
CA ALA A 26 -11.02 -20.61 -0.56
C ALA A 26 -11.05 -19.94 0.82
N ARG A 27 -12.01 -19.04 1.08
CA ARG A 27 -12.25 -18.47 2.42
C ARG A 27 -12.51 -19.57 3.46
N GLN A 28 -13.49 -20.44 3.22
CA GLN A 28 -13.89 -21.50 4.15
C GLN A 28 -12.78 -22.53 4.34
N PHE A 29 -12.14 -22.95 3.24
CA PHE A 29 -11.04 -23.90 3.31
C PHE A 29 -9.84 -23.31 4.07
N GLY A 30 -9.48 -22.06 3.81
CA GLY A 30 -8.42 -21.37 4.54
C GLY A 30 -8.75 -21.21 6.03
N GLN A 31 -9.97 -20.78 6.35
CA GLN A 31 -10.42 -20.57 7.74
C GLN A 31 -10.34 -21.84 8.59
N ALA A 32 -10.72 -23.00 8.02
CA ALA A 32 -10.62 -24.29 8.71
C ALA A 32 -9.17 -24.65 9.11
N HIS A 33 -8.18 -24.02 8.48
CA HIS A 33 -6.75 -24.27 8.69
C HIS A 33 -6.00 -23.01 9.17
N GLY A 34 -6.69 -22.02 9.71
CA GLY A 34 -6.05 -20.81 10.26
C GLY A 34 -5.47 -19.83 9.23
N VAL A 35 -5.80 -19.98 7.94
CA VAL A 35 -5.39 -19.06 6.87
C VAL A 35 -6.47 -18.01 6.62
N ASN A 36 -6.08 -16.73 6.59
CA ASN A 36 -6.99 -15.60 6.41
C ASN A 36 -7.17 -15.25 4.93
N ILE A 37 -8.29 -15.63 4.30
CA ILE A 37 -8.59 -15.33 2.88
C ILE A 37 -9.97 -14.64 2.80
N PRO A 38 -10.05 -13.31 2.97
CA PRO A 38 -11.31 -12.60 3.19
C PRO A 38 -12.08 -12.26 1.90
N LEU A 39 -12.31 -13.25 1.03
CA LEU A 39 -13.15 -13.09 -0.15
C LEU A 39 -14.63 -13.38 0.13
N GLN A 40 -15.51 -12.92 -0.75
CA GLN A 40 -16.96 -13.11 -0.67
C GLN A 40 -17.52 -13.41 -2.06
N ALA A 41 -18.39 -14.42 -2.17
CA ALA A 41 -19.14 -14.63 -3.40
C ALA A 41 -20.19 -13.52 -3.58
N ALA A 42 -20.36 -13.06 -4.81
CA ALA A 42 -21.40 -12.12 -5.23
C ALA A 42 -22.11 -12.66 -6.47
N GLU A 43 -23.35 -12.28 -6.65
CA GLU A 43 -24.08 -12.53 -7.90
C GLU A 43 -23.44 -11.79 -9.07
N HIS A 44 -23.25 -12.47 -10.19
CA HIS A 44 -22.74 -11.92 -11.44
C HIS A 44 -23.61 -12.36 -12.62
N TYR A 45 -23.89 -11.43 -13.53
CA TYR A 45 -24.94 -11.59 -14.54
C TYR A 45 -24.41 -11.52 -15.97
N TYR A 46 -25.00 -12.35 -16.84
CA TYR A 46 -24.95 -12.14 -18.28
C TYR A 46 -26.22 -12.64 -18.98
N LEU A 47 -26.56 -12.01 -20.09
CA LEU A 47 -27.64 -12.39 -20.98
C LEU A 47 -27.07 -12.97 -22.28
N ILE A 48 -27.66 -14.05 -22.78
CA ILE A 48 -27.39 -14.62 -24.10
C ILE A 48 -28.62 -14.44 -24.97
N THR A 49 -28.47 -13.79 -26.12
CA THR A 49 -29.54 -13.63 -27.10
C THR A 49 -29.70 -14.86 -27.98
N ASP A 50 -30.79 -14.91 -28.76
CA ASP A 50 -30.89 -15.75 -29.94
C ASP A 50 -29.92 -15.27 -31.03
N THR A 51 -29.85 -16.02 -32.14
CA THR A 51 -29.00 -15.68 -33.28
C THR A 51 -29.40 -14.34 -33.88
N ILE A 52 -28.42 -13.48 -34.15
CA ILE A 52 -28.61 -12.17 -34.77
C ILE A 52 -27.88 -12.18 -36.11
N ALA A 53 -28.58 -11.78 -37.19
CA ALA A 53 -28.00 -11.75 -38.52
C ALA A 53 -26.77 -10.81 -38.57
N GLY A 54 -25.65 -11.31 -39.06
CA GLY A 54 -24.39 -10.56 -39.17
C GLY A 54 -23.50 -10.61 -37.93
N ILE A 55 -23.86 -11.37 -36.89
CA ILE A 55 -22.99 -11.64 -35.75
C ILE A 55 -22.30 -12.99 -35.95
N ASP A 56 -20.97 -12.98 -35.90
CA ASP A 56 -20.12 -14.16 -36.01
C ASP A 56 -18.88 -14.05 -35.11
N SER A 57 -18.10 -15.13 -35.03
CA SER A 57 -16.95 -15.27 -34.14
C SER A 57 -15.80 -14.30 -34.40
N THR A 58 -15.87 -13.47 -35.44
CA THR A 58 -14.88 -12.42 -35.72
C THR A 58 -15.20 -11.10 -35.03
N LEU A 59 -16.39 -10.97 -34.44
CA LEU A 59 -16.79 -9.78 -33.70
C LEU A 59 -15.86 -9.57 -32.49
N PRO A 60 -15.23 -8.39 -32.35
CA PRO A 60 -14.37 -8.13 -31.22
C PRO A 60 -15.20 -8.08 -29.93
N VAL A 61 -14.59 -8.53 -28.84
CA VAL A 61 -15.07 -8.21 -27.50
C VAL A 61 -14.95 -6.70 -27.33
N PHE A 62 -16.00 -6.06 -26.84
CA PHE A 62 -15.93 -4.66 -26.46
C PHE A 62 -16.65 -4.42 -25.14
N GLU A 63 -16.25 -3.36 -24.46
CA GLU A 63 -16.77 -2.98 -23.16
C GLU A 63 -17.35 -1.56 -23.26
N ASP A 64 -18.44 -1.31 -22.54
CA ASP A 64 -19.01 0.00 -22.33
C ASP A 64 -19.15 0.23 -20.82
N PRO A 65 -18.09 0.74 -20.16
CA PRO A 65 -18.14 1.06 -18.73
C PRO A 65 -19.26 2.05 -18.37
N SER A 66 -19.67 2.92 -19.30
CA SER A 66 -20.76 3.89 -19.09
C SER A 66 -22.14 3.23 -19.02
N ALA A 67 -22.26 2.01 -19.54
CA ALA A 67 -23.43 1.15 -19.44
C ALA A 67 -23.23 -0.04 -18.49
N HIS A 68 -22.09 -0.09 -17.79
CA HIS A 68 -21.71 -1.18 -16.91
C HIS A 68 -21.67 -2.56 -17.60
N ALA A 69 -21.31 -2.61 -18.88
CA ALA A 69 -21.54 -3.81 -19.69
C ALA A 69 -20.34 -4.19 -20.57
N TYR A 70 -20.24 -5.50 -20.86
CA TYR A 70 -19.35 -6.05 -21.89
C TYR A 70 -20.11 -6.97 -22.83
N TYR A 71 -19.59 -7.08 -24.05
CA TYR A 71 -20.26 -7.74 -25.15
C TYR A 71 -19.28 -8.64 -25.87
N ARG A 72 -19.73 -9.85 -26.20
CA ARG A 72 -19.01 -10.75 -27.10
C ARG A 72 -19.98 -11.59 -27.89
N GLU A 73 -19.51 -12.15 -29.00
CA GLU A 73 -20.28 -13.17 -29.70
C GLU A 73 -20.44 -14.42 -28.82
N GLU A 74 -21.63 -15.03 -28.90
CA GLU A 74 -21.94 -16.31 -28.29
C GLU A 74 -23.03 -17.02 -29.12
N GLY A 75 -22.65 -18.10 -29.81
CA GLY A 75 -23.59 -19.00 -30.50
C GLY A 75 -24.38 -18.35 -31.62
N GLY A 76 -23.75 -17.43 -32.37
CA GLY A 76 -24.35 -16.63 -33.44
C GLY A 76 -25.20 -15.45 -32.97
N GLY A 77 -25.23 -15.20 -31.65
CA GLY A 77 -25.88 -14.05 -31.01
C GLY A 77 -24.88 -13.27 -30.15
N LEU A 78 -25.38 -12.52 -29.18
CA LEU A 78 -24.58 -11.76 -28.22
C LEU A 78 -24.68 -12.35 -26.82
N MET A 79 -23.54 -12.40 -26.13
CA MET A 79 -23.48 -12.40 -24.68
C MET A 79 -23.27 -10.96 -24.20
N ILE A 80 -24.18 -10.48 -23.35
CA ILE A 80 -24.17 -9.16 -22.71
C ILE A 80 -23.97 -9.38 -21.22
N GLY A 81 -22.76 -9.15 -20.71
CA GLY A 81 -22.46 -9.26 -19.28
C GLY A 81 -22.45 -7.91 -18.58
N LEU A 82 -22.70 -7.92 -17.27
CA LEU A 82 -22.89 -6.70 -16.48
C LEU A 82 -21.94 -6.65 -15.27
N PHE A 83 -21.54 -5.44 -14.89
CA PHE A 83 -20.89 -5.12 -13.60
C PHE A 83 -21.62 -3.94 -12.97
N GLU A 84 -22.80 -4.20 -12.42
CA GLU A 84 -23.69 -3.18 -11.90
C GLU A 84 -23.11 -2.46 -10.67
N PRO A 85 -23.42 -1.17 -10.44
CA PRO A 85 -22.93 -0.42 -9.29
C PRO A 85 -23.33 -0.99 -7.92
N VAL A 86 -24.42 -1.75 -7.86
CA VAL A 86 -24.96 -2.33 -6.61
C VAL A 86 -25.25 -3.81 -6.85
N CYS A 87 -24.30 -4.67 -6.45
CA CYS A 87 -24.47 -6.11 -6.52
C CYS A 87 -25.11 -6.72 -5.27
N ALA A 88 -25.35 -8.03 -5.31
CA ALA A 88 -25.82 -8.81 -4.17
C ALA A 88 -24.75 -9.80 -3.70
N PRO A 89 -24.27 -9.71 -2.44
CA PRO A 89 -23.41 -10.74 -1.85
C PRO A 89 -24.19 -12.04 -1.70
N TRP A 90 -23.63 -13.14 -2.18
CA TRP A 90 -24.27 -14.45 -2.14
C TRP A 90 -23.73 -15.31 -1.01
N ASN A 91 -24.63 -15.93 -0.22
CA ASN A 91 -24.27 -16.89 0.84
C ASN A 91 -23.16 -16.38 1.78
N VAL A 92 -23.39 -15.22 2.40
CA VAL A 92 -22.41 -14.54 3.30
C VAL A 92 -21.90 -15.48 4.40
N ASP A 93 -22.78 -16.28 4.99
CA ASP A 93 -22.46 -17.22 6.06
C ASP A 93 -21.54 -18.35 5.57
N SER A 94 -21.96 -19.09 4.55
CA SER A 94 -21.21 -20.23 4.01
C SER A 94 -21.66 -20.59 2.60
N ILE A 95 -20.69 -20.81 1.71
CA ILE A 95 -20.87 -21.47 0.43
C ILE A 95 -21.18 -22.96 0.68
N PRO A 96 -22.23 -23.53 0.07
CA PRO A 96 -22.55 -24.96 0.17
C PRO A 96 -21.40 -25.83 -0.35
N GLN A 97 -21.14 -26.97 0.31
CA GLN A 97 -20.04 -27.88 -0.07
C GLN A 97 -20.31 -28.64 -1.37
N ASP A 98 -21.58 -28.86 -1.70
CA ASP A 98 -22.07 -29.65 -2.83
C ASP A 98 -22.51 -28.81 -4.04
N PHE A 99 -22.37 -27.48 -3.96
CA PHE A 99 -22.70 -26.60 -5.08
C PHE A 99 -21.73 -26.83 -6.25
N SER A 100 -22.25 -27.27 -7.39
CA SER A 100 -21.49 -27.49 -8.61
C SER A 100 -22.39 -27.36 -9.83
N PHE A 101 -21.90 -26.70 -10.89
CA PHE A 101 -22.65 -26.44 -12.13
C PHE A 101 -24.05 -25.82 -11.90
N GLY A 102 -24.22 -25.10 -10.79
CA GLY A 102 -25.47 -24.48 -10.37
C GLY A 102 -25.57 -23.03 -10.84
N GLU A 103 -26.80 -22.52 -10.83
CA GLU A 103 -27.13 -21.13 -11.17
C GLU A 103 -27.94 -20.53 -10.02
N ILE A 104 -27.83 -19.22 -9.85
CA ILE A 104 -28.66 -18.46 -8.93
C ILE A 104 -29.89 -17.98 -9.72
N PRO A 105 -31.11 -18.02 -9.16
CA PRO A 105 -32.28 -17.43 -9.81
C PRO A 105 -32.02 -15.95 -10.15
N PRO A 106 -32.11 -15.54 -11.42
CA PRO A 106 -31.81 -14.16 -11.79
C PRO A 106 -32.82 -13.17 -11.19
N ASP A 107 -32.31 -12.06 -10.64
CA ASP A 107 -33.12 -10.94 -10.18
C ASP A 107 -33.46 -9.98 -11.33
N TRP A 108 -34.56 -10.24 -12.02
CA TRP A 108 -35.02 -9.43 -13.15
C TRP A 108 -35.40 -8.01 -12.75
N ASP A 109 -35.92 -7.80 -11.54
CA ASP A 109 -36.37 -6.48 -11.08
C ASP A 109 -35.17 -5.56 -10.82
N ARG A 110 -34.11 -6.09 -10.19
CA ARG A 110 -32.87 -5.33 -9.97
C ARG A 110 -32.09 -5.12 -11.25
N MET A 111 -31.99 -6.15 -12.09
CA MET A 111 -31.08 -6.14 -13.25
C MET A 111 -31.70 -5.61 -14.53
N GLY A 112 -33.03 -5.63 -14.67
CA GLY A 112 -33.74 -5.18 -15.87
C GLY A 112 -33.32 -3.79 -16.36
N PRO A 113 -33.26 -2.75 -15.51
CA PRO A 113 -32.84 -1.42 -15.93
C PRO A 113 -31.40 -1.34 -16.44
N TYR A 114 -30.47 -2.10 -15.83
CA TYR A 114 -29.07 -2.16 -16.28
C TYR A 114 -28.94 -2.89 -17.61
N LEU A 115 -29.68 -3.99 -17.75
CA LEU A 115 -29.72 -4.80 -18.96
C LEU A 115 -30.32 -4.01 -20.14
N GLU A 116 -31.43 -3.29 -19.92
CA GLU A 116 -32.05 -2.45 -20.95
C GLU A 116 -31.07 -1.37 -21.44
N ARG A 117 -30.38 -0.68 -20.51
CA ARG A 117 -29.35 0.31 -20.85
C ARG A 117 -28.19 -0.31 -21.63
N ALA A 118 -27.72 -1.49 -21.24
CA ALA A 118 -26.68 -2.21 -21.97
C ALA A 118 -27.16 -2.58 -23.39
N MET A 119 -28.35 -3.15 -23.52
CA MET A 119 -28.92 -3.52 -24.81
C MET A 119 -29.13 -2.33 -25.74
N GLN A 120 -29.42 -1.12 -25.22
CA GLN A 120 -29.48 0.12 -26.01
C GLN A 120 -28.15 0.46 -26.70
N ARG A 121 -27.00 -0.03 -26.21
CA ARG A 121 -25.70 0.14 -26.86
C ARG A 121 -25.61 -0.64 -28.17
N VAL A 122 -26.29 -1.78 -28.26
CA VAL A 122 -26.41 -2.62 -29.46
C VAL A 122 -27.90 -2.83 -29.75
N PRO A 123 -28.59 -1.86 -30.37
CA PRO A 123 -30.05 -1.80 -30.39
C PRO A 123 -30.76 -3.06 -30.91
N ILE A 124 -30.15 -3.78 -31.86
CA ILE A 124 -30.71 -5.04 -32.38
C ILE A 124 -30.91 -6.12 -31.30
N SER A 125 -30.17 -6.04 -30.19
CA SER A 125 -30.34 -6.95 -29.04
C SER A 125 -31.70 -6.78 -28.35
N LEU A 126 -32.33 -5.59 -28.40
CA LEU A 126 -33.67 -5.33 -27.85
C LEU A 126 -34.78 -6.07 -28.61
N GLU A 127 -34.53 -6.41 -29.87
CA GLU A 127 -35.47 -7.13 -30.74
C GLU A 127 -35.19 -8.64 -30.78
N ALA A 128 -33.97 -9.04 -30.41
CA ALA A 128 -33.57 -10.44 -30.37
C ALA A 128 -34.26 -11.18 -29.23
N GLY A 129 -34.61 -12.45 -29.46
CA GLY A 129 -35.07 -13.34 -28.39
C GLY A 129 -33.98 -13.51 -27.33
N ILE A 130 -34.38 -13.79 -26.09
CA ILE A 130 -33.46 -14.08 -24.99
C ILE A 130 -33.39 -15.59 -24.83
N ARG A 131 -32.21 -16.18 -25.08
CA ARG A 131 -31.97 -17.60 -24.84
C ARG A 131 -31.78 -17.89 -23.37
N LYS A 132 -31.06 -17.01 -22.67
CA LYS A 132 -30.72 -17.19 -21.25
C LYS A 132 -30.44 -15.86 -20.60
N PHE A 133 -30.95 -15.68 -19.39
CA PHE A 133 -30.41 -14.71 -18.45
C PHE A 133 -29.80 -15.51 -17.30
N PHE A 134 -28.48 -15.46 -17.17
CA PHE A 134 -27.73 -16.25 -16.21
C PHE A 134 -27.33 -15.37 -15.03
N CYS A 135 -27.41 -15.96 -13.83
CA CYS A 135 -26.77 -15.43 -12.64
C CYS A 135 -25.93 -16.55 -12.01
N GLY A 136 -24.66 -16.25 -11.75
CA GLY A 136 -23.72 -17.17 -11.11
C GLY A 136 -22.93 -16.50 -10.00
N PRO A 137 -22.44 -17.27 -9.01
CA PRO A 137 -21.60 -16.72 -7.96
C PRO A 137 -20.15 -16.53 -8.44
N GLU A 138 -19.61 -15.34 -8.21
CA GLU A 138 -18.20 -14.99 -8.45
C GLU A 138 -17.54 -14.47 -7.18
N SER A 139 -16.26 -14.75 -6.98
CA SER A 139 -15.54 -14.35 -5.76
C SER A 139 -14.88 -12.98 -5.89
N PHE A 140 -15.20 -12.07 -4.97
CA PHE A 140 -14.64 -10.74 -4.87
C PHE A 140 -13.83 -10.53 -3.58
N THR A 141 -12.76 -9.74 -3.66
CA THR A 141 -11.89 -9.37 -2.54
C THR A 141 -12.14 -7.92 -2.10
N PRO A 142 -11.84 -7.54 -0.84
CA PRO A 142 -12.17 -6.22 -0.32
C PRO A 142 -11.57 -5.01 -1.06
N ASP A 143 -10.51 -5.24 -1.85
CA ASP A 143 -9.69 -4.23 -2.52
C ASP A 143 -9.61 -4.41 -4.05
N LEU A 144 -10.41 -5.32 -4.62
CA LEU A 144 -10.34 -5.73 -6.04
C LEU A 144 -8.99 -6.30 -6.50
N GLN A 145 -8.08 -6.66 -5.58
CA GLN A 145 -6.85 -7.37 -5.90
C GLN A 145 -6.96 -8.85 -5.51
N PRO A 146 -6.45 -9.81 -6.30
CA PRO A 146 -6.51 -11.21 -5.93
C PRO A 146 -5.65 -11.51 -4.69
N PHE A 147 -5.90 -12.63 -4.03
CA PHE A 147 -5.02 -13.13 -2.98
C PHE A 147 -4.14 -14.23 -3.55
N ILE A 148 -2.86 -13.93 -3.73
CA ILE A 148 -1.88 -14.85 -4.34
C ILE A 148 -0.65 -14.94 -3.44
N GLY A 149 -0.08 -16.14 -3.28
CA GLY A 149 1.21 -16.33 -2.63
C GLY A 149 1.17 -17.22 -1.40
N GLU A 150 2.29 -17.32 -0.71
CA GLU A 150 2.44 -18.20 0.44
C GLU A 150 1.82 -17.61 1.72
N ALA A 151 0.94 -18.37 2.36
CA ALA A 151 0.26 -17.97 3.58
C ALA A 151 1.25 -17.65 4.72
N PRO A 152 1.01 -16.57 5.48
CA PRO A 152 1.89 -16.18 6.60
C PRO A 152 2.06 -17.26 7.68
N GLY A 153 0.97 -17.94 8.06
CA GLY A 153 0.96 -18.86 9.21
C GLY A 153 1.48 -20.28 8.93
N ILE A 154 1.46 -20.73 7.67
CA ILE A 154 1.79 -22.11 7.29
C ILE A 154 2.76 -22.08 6.12
N ARG A 155 3.99 -22.57 6.35
CA ARG A 155 4.98 -22.71 5.27
C ARG A 155 4.49 -23.72 4.22
N ASN A 156 4.75 -23.40 2.96
CA ASN A 156 4.37 -24.15 1.76
C ASN A 156 2.86 -24.26 1.48
N TYR A 157 2.02 -23.50 2.19
CA TYR A 157 0.60 -23.34 1.83
C TYR A 157 0.45 -22.07 0.98
N PHE A 158 0.15 -22.22 -0.31
CA PHE A 158 -0.09 -21.12 -1.23
C PHE A 158 -1.57 -20.87 -1.44
N VAL A 159 -1.92 -19.63 -1.75
CA VAL A 159 -3.27 -19.21 -2.15
C VAL A 159 -3.20 -18.67 -3.57
N ALA A 160 -4.23 -18.94 -4.38
CA ALA A 160 -4.50 -18.27 -5.65
C ALA A 160 -6.02 -18.17 -5.82
N ALA A 161 -6.63 -17.16 -5.20
CA ALA A 161 -8.08 -17.03 -5.12
C ALA A 161 -8.55 -15.57 -5.12
N GLY A 162 -9.86 -15.36 -5.32
CA GLY A 162 -10.45 -14.01 -5.31
C GLY A 162 -10.13 -13.24 -6.59
N MET A 163 -10.29 -13.86 -7.75
CA MET A 163 -9.90 -13.27 -9.04
C MET A 163 -10.88 -12.20 -9.57
N ASN A 164 -11.85 -11.74 -8.78
CA ASN A 164 -12.72 -10.59 -9.10
C ASN A 164 -13.33 -10.64 -10.51
N SER A 165 -13.90 -11.79 -10.90
CA SER A 165 -14.47 -12.06 -12.23
C SER A 165 -13.50 -11.97 -13.43
N VAL A 166 -12.18 -11.87 -13.19
CA VAL A 166 -11.14 -11.91 -14.25
C VAL A 166 -10.27 -13.17 -14.19
N GLY A 167 -10.75 -14.23 -13.54
CA GLY A 167 -9.99 -15.47 -13.31
C GLY A 167 -9.59 -16.22 -14.58
N ILE A 168 -10.44 -16.22 -15.61
CA ILE A 168 -10.11 -16.84 -16.91
C ILE A 168 -9.02 -16.04 -17.63
N LEU A 169 -9.12 -14.71 -17.62
CA LEU A 169 -8.16 -13.81 -18.26
C LEU A 169 -6.77 -13.90 -17.59
N THR A 170 -6.74 -13.93 -16.27
CA THR A 170 -5.51 -13.83 -15.47
C THR A 170 -4.92 -15.19 -15.08
N GLY A 171 -5.69 -16.28 -15.18
CA GLY A 171 -5.34 -17.60 -14.65
C GLY A 171 -4.02 -18.16 -15.16
N GLY A 172 -3.71 -17.98 -16.45
CA GLY A 172 -2.43 -18.40 -17.02
C GLY A 172 -1.23 -17.66 -16.39
N GLY A 173 -1.35 -16.35 -16.21
CA GLY A 173 -0.31 -15.52 -15.57
C GLY A 173 -0.14 -15.86 -14.09
N VAL A 174 -1.24 -16.00 -13.35
CA VAL A 174 -1.20 -16.38 -11.94
C VAL A 174 -0.58 -17.77 -11.74
N GLY A 175 -0.97 -18.74 -12.57
CA GLY A 175 -0.40 -20.09 -12.54
C GLY A 175 1.12 -20.07 -12.73
N ARG A 176 1.61 -19.28 -13.71
CA ARG A 176 3.04 -19.07 -13.93
C ARG A 176 3.74 -18.45 -12.72
N VAL A 177 3.15 -17.41 -12.12
CA VAL A 177 3.72 -16.73 -10.93
C VAL A 177 3.83 -17.69 -9.74
N VAL A 178 2.76 -18.41 -9.40
CA VAL A 178 2.76 -19.35 -8.28
C VAL A 178 3.74 -20.51 -8.51
N ALA A 179 3.78 -21.06 -9.73
CA ALA A 179 4.73 -22.12 -10.08
C ALA A 179 6.19 -21.63 -9.97
N SER A 180 6.51 -20.46 -10.53
CA SER A 180 7.85 -19.85 -10.43
C SER A 180 8.22 -19.60 -8.96
N TRP A 181 7.28 -19.13 -8.16
CA TRP A 181 7.48 -18.87 -6.73
C TRP A 181 7.78 -20.16 -5.96
N ILE A 182 7.01 -21.24 -6.17
CA ILE A 182 7.26 -22.53 -5.52
C ILE A 182 8.64 -23.10 -5.92
N ILE A 183 9.00 -23.04 -7.21
CA ILE A 183 10.26 -23.61 -7.72
C ILE A 183 11.47 -22.82 -7.20
N ASN A 184 11.39 -21.50 -7.21
CA ASN A 184 12.53 -20.63 -6.90
C ASN A 184 12.57 -20.14 -5.45
N GLY A 185 11.53 -20.43 -4.65
CA GLY A 185 11.35 -19.93 -3.28
C GLY A 185 10.95 -18.45 -3.18
N LYS A 186 10.86 -17.73 -4.31
CA LYS A 186 10.53 -16.30 -4.39
C LYS A 186 9.79 -15.96 -5.69
N PRO A 187 8.94 -14.91 -5.71
CA PRO A 187 8.34 -14.44 -6.94
C PRO A 187 9.34 -13.68 -7.80
N ASP A 188 9.15 -13.74 -9.11
CA ASP A 188 9.96 -13.07 -10.14
C ASP A 188 9.32 -11.79 -10.70
N VAL A 189 8.17 -11.40 -10.16
CA VAL A 189 7.43 -10.16 -10.45
C VAL A 189 7.11 -9.44 -9.15
N ASP A 190 6.70 -8.18 -9.24
CA ASP A 190 6.12 -7.48 -8.10
C ASP A 190 4.83 -8.20 -7.68
N VAL A 191 4.77 -8.59 -6.41
CA VAL A 191 3.60 -9.22 -5.79
C VAL A 191 3.00 -8.38 -4.67
N THR A 192 3.60 -7.25 -4.32
CA THR A 192 3.24 -6.46 -3.13
C THR A 192 1.75 -6.09 -3.11
N GLY A 193 1.20 -5.70 -4.27
CA GLY A 193 -0.22 -5.33 -4.42
C GLY A 193 -1.22 -6.49 -4.35
N PHE A 194 -0.79 -7.75 -4.51
CA PHE A 194 -1.70 -8.92 -4.54
C PHE A 194 -1.27 -10.08 -3.64
N ASN A 195 -0.23 -9.90 -2.83
CA ASN A 195 0.24 -10.92 -1.91
C ASN A 195 -0.84 -11.24 -0.85
N ILE A 196 -1.02 -12.51 -0.51
CA ILE A 196 -1.93 -12.95 0.57
C ILE A 196 -1.58 -12.36 1.94
N ASN A 197 -0.32 -12.00 2.18
CA ASN A 197 0.11 -11.42 3.45
C ASN A 197 -0.46 -10.01 3.73
N ARG A 198 -1.11 -9.36 2.76
CA ARG A 198 -1.86 -8.11 2.98
C ARG A 198 -3.25 -8.33 3.59
N ALA A 199 -3.74 -9.58 3.65
CA ALA A 199 -5.08 -9.88 4.13
C ALA A 199 -5.24 -9.59 5.62
N LEU A 200 -6.20 -8.73 5.98
CA LEU A 200 -6.36 -8.27 7.36
C LEU A 200 -7.43 -9.11 8.10
N PRO A 201 -7.22 -9.50 9.37
CA PRO A 201 -8.12 -10.41 10.07
C PRO A 201 -9.58 -9.94 10.15
N HIS A 202 -9.82 -8.63 10.31
CA HIS A 202 -11.15 -8.05 10.44
C HIS A 202 -11.98 -8.14 9.15
N GLN A 203 -11.33 -8.29 7.98
CA GLN A 203 -12.02 -8.41 6.70
C GLN A 203 -12.80 -9.74 6.58
N ARG A 204 -12.53 -10.72 7.46
CA ARG A 204 -13.36 -11.93 7.62
C ARG A 204 -14.63 -11.70 8.42
N ASN A 205 -14.91 -10.50 8.89
CA ASN A 205 -16.19 -10.25 9.52
C ASN A 205 -17.32 -10.40 8.47
N PRO A 206 -18.39 -11.17 8.73
CA PRO A 206 -19.49 -11.36 7.78
C PRO A 206 -20.16 -10.06 7.34
N GLN A 207 -20.37 -9.12 8.27
CA GLN A 207 -20.93 -7.80 7.96
C GLN A 207 -19.97 -6.99 7.08
N TYR A 208 -18.67 -6.99 7.40
CA TYR A 208 -17.67 -6.32 6.56
C TYR A 208 -17.71 -6.83 5.12
N ARG A 209 -17.74 -8.15 4.92
CA ARG A 209 -17.83 -8.74 3.57
C ARG A 209 -19.14 -8.39 2.87
N ALA A 210 -20.26 -8.49 3.57
CA ALA A 210 -21.56 -8.17 3.00
C ALA A 210 -21.63 -6.72 2.52
N GLU A 211 -21.10 -5.77 3.29
CA GLU A 211 -21.10 -4.35 2.90
C GLU A 211 -20.06 -4.04 1.83
N ARG A 212 -18.80 -4.48 2.01
CA ARG A 212 -17.69 -4.10 1.12
C ARG A 212 -17.81 -4.70 -0.27
N THR A 213 -18.29 -5.94 -0.38
CA THR A 213 -18.39 -6.63 -1.68
C THR A 213 -19.32 -5.92 -2.66
N VAL A 214 -20.40 -5.29 -2.15
CA VAL A 214 -21.32 -4.49 -2.97
C VAL A 214 -20.59 -3.36 -3.67
N GLU A 215 -19.83 -2.58 -2.90
CA GLU A 215 -19.02 -1.50 -3.44
C GLU A 215 -17.95 -2.04 -4.39
N THR A 216 -17.13 -2.99 -3.94
CA THR A 216 -16.04 -3.59 -4.70
C THR A 216 -16.46 -4.04 -6.10
N LEU A 217 -17.56 -4.78 -6.27
CA LEU A 217 -18.02 -5.19 -7.61
C LEU A 217 -18.41 -3.97 -8.45
N GLY A 218 -19.18 -3.05 -7.87
CA GLY A 218 -19.59 -1.82 -8.55
C GLY A 218 -18.43 -0.92 -8.99
N LEU A 219 -17.23 -1.13 -8.46
CA LEU A 219 -16.03 -0.39 -8.84
C LEU A 219 -15.33 -0.93 -10.10
N VAL A 220 -15.65 -2.12 -10.60
CA VAL A 220 -14.94 -2.76 -11.74
C VAL A 220 -14.94 -1.89 -13.00
N TYR A 221 -16.05 -1.19 -13.28
CA TYR A 221 -16.18 -0.27 -14.42
C TYR A 221 -16.21 1.20 -14.04
N GLN A 222 -15.91 1.53 -12.78
CA GLN A 222 -15.79 2.93 -12.36
C GLN A 222 -14.41 3.49 -12.72
N THR A 223 -14.37 4.75 -13.10
CA THR A 223 -13.09 5.45 -13.30
C THR A 223 -12.31 5.50 -11.99
N HIS A 224 -11.05 5.08 -12.03
CA HIS A 224 -10.14 5.08 -10.87
C HIS A 224 -9.53 6.46 -10.65
N TYR A 225 -10.36 7.45 -10.32
CA TYR A 225 -9.86 8.80 -10.06
C TYR A 225 -8.89 8.84 -8.86
N PRO A 226 -7.85 9.69 -8.93
CA PRO A 226 -7.00 9.99 -7.79
C PRO A 226 -7.81 10.54 -6.62
N GLY A 227 -7.46 10.14 -5.39
CA GLY A 227 -8.17 10.56 -4.18
C GLY A 227 -9.51 9.85 -3.92
N ARG A 228 -9.97 8.98 -4.84
CA ARG A 228 -11.08 8.06 -4.56
C ARG A 228 -10.71 7.17 -3.38
N THR A 229 -11.65 7.00 -2.47
CA THR A 229 -11.56 6.03 -1.36
C THR A 229 -12.85 5.24 -1.29
N VAL A 230 -12.76 4.07 -0.67
CA VAL A 230 -13.92 3.23 -0.34
C VAL A 230 -14.79 3.90 0.70
N THR A 231 -16.10 3.74 0.55
CA THR A 231 -17.14 4.41 1.34
C THR A 231 -17.91 3.45 2.25
N THR A 232 -17.88 2.15 1.95
CA THR A 232 -18.54 1.10 2.73
C THR A 232 -17.59 0.43 3.72
N ALA A 233 -18.13 -0.25 4.74
CA ALA A 233 -17.34 -0.99 5.74
C ALA A 233 -16.21 -0.16 6.39
N ARG A 234 -16.51 1.11 6.70
CA ARG A 234 -15.59 2.09 7.30
C ARG A 234 -15.68 2.12 8.83
N GLY A 235 -14.68 2.73 9.48
CA GLY A 235 -14.63 2.90 10.93
C GLY A 235 -14.23 1.65 11.70
N VAL A 236 -13.62 0.66 11.03
CA VAL A 236 -13.21 -0.61 11.66
C VAL A 236 -12.11 -0.40 12.69
N LYS A 237 -11.11 0.43 12.36
CA LYS A 237 -10.07 0.87 13.30
C LYS A 237 -10.03 2.39 13.34
N ARG A 238 -9.95 2.95 14.53
CA ARG A 238 -9.85 4.40 14.76
C ARG A 238 -8.73 4.65 15.76
N SER A 239 -7.96 5.70 15.54
CA SER A 239 -7.03 6.16 16.58
C SER A 239 -7.82 6.72 17.77
N PRO A 240 -7.22 6.79 18.97
CA PRO A 240 -7.88 7.36 20.15
C PRO A 240 -8.37 8.80 19.95
N ILE A 241 -7.73 9.56 19.05
CA ILE A 241 -8.01 10.97 18.79
C ILE A 241 -8.86 11.20 17.54
N HIS A 242 -9.34 10.14 16.87
CA HIS A 242 -10.12 10.24 15.63
C HIS A 242 -11.28 11.25 15.74
N HIS A 243 -12.02 11.25 16.86
CA HIS A 243 -13.13 12.18 17.08
C HIS A 243 -12.68 13.65 17.19
N LEU A 244 -11.53 13.91 17.82
CA LEU A 244 -10.95 15.25 17.97
C LEU A 244 -10.40 15.79 16.65
N LEU A 245 -9.89 14.90 15.79
CA LEU A 245 -9.48 15.23 14.42
C LEU A 245 -10.69 15.55 13.55
N LYS A 246 -11.78 14.78 13.68
CA LYS A 246 -13.04 15.07 12.98
C LYS A 246 -13.60 16.45 13.34
N GLU A 247 -13.57 16.84 14.61
CA GLU A 247 -13.97 18.18 15.07
C GLU A 247 -13.13 19.31 14.47
N ARG A 248 -11.91 19.00 14.00
CA ARG A 248 -10.99 19.93 13.34
C ARG A 248 -11.11 19.93 11.82
N GLY A 249 -12.13 19.27 11.26
CA GLY A 249 -12.34 19.24 9.82
C GLY A 249 -11.45 18.23 9.09
N ALA A 250 -10.97 17.17 9.75
CA ALA A 250 -10.27 16.09 9.06
C ALA A 250 -11.19 15.37 8.07
N TYR A 251 -10.73 15.24 6.81
CA TYR A 251 -11.25 14.28 5.85
C TYR A 251 -10.52 12.95 6.03
N PHE A 252 -11.26 11.85 6.21
CA PHE A 252 -10.68 10.53 6.46
C PHE A 252 -10.76 9.61 5.25
N ARG A 253 -9.67 8.88 4.99
CA ARG A 253 -9.63 7.76 4.03
C ARG A 253 -9.39 6.43 4.74
N ASP A 254 -9.75 5.34 4.06
CA ASP A 254 -9.36 3.99 4.48
C ASP A 254 -7.84 3.79 4.30
N VAL A 255 -7.17 3.37 5.37
CA VAL A 255 -5.74 3.02 5.42
C VAL A 255 -5.61 1.68 6.14
N SER A 256 -5.68 0.56 5.39
CA SER A 256 -5.67 -0.79 5.97
C SER A 256 -6.73 -0.99 7.07
N GLY A 257 -7.93 -0.45 6.82
CA GLY A 257 -9.08 -0.45 7.74
C GLY A 257 -9.01 0.60 8.86
N TRP A 258 -7.94 1.40 8.94
CA TRP A 258 -7.88 2.59 9.79
C TRP A 258 -8.53 3.79 9.12
N GLU A 259 -9.16 4.63 9.93
CA GLU A 259 -9.58 5.98 9.55
C GLU A 259 -8.37 6.94 9.62
N GLY A 260 -7.65 7.10 8.50
CA GLY A 260 -6.49 7.98 8.41
C GLY A 260 -6.88 9.38 7.90
N ALA A 261 -6.44 10.43 8.61
CA ALA A 261 -6.69 11.81 8.20
C ALA A 261 -5.86 12.15 6.95
N ASP A 262 -6.51 12.32 5.80
CA ASP A 262 -5.84 12.54 4.51
C ASP A 262 -5.49 14.02 4.31
N TRP A 263 -6.39 14.92 4.70
CA TRP A 263 -6.23 16.38 4.70
C TRP A 263 -7.31 17.02 5.61
N TYR A 264 -7.20 18.32 5.88
CA TYR A 264 -8.07 19.09 6.76
C TYR A 264 -8.77 20.21 5.98
N ALA A 265 -10.08 20.30 6.13
CA ALA A 265 -10.88 21.37 5.55
C ALA A 265 -10.61 22.71 6.26
N SER A 266 -10.81 23.82 5.54
CA SER A 266 -10.70 25.14 6.17
C SER A 266 -11.84 25.34 7.19
N PRO A 267 -11.68 26.23 8.18
CA PRO A 267 -12.75 26.51 9.14
C PRO A 267 -14.07 26.88 8.46
N GLY A 268 -15.13 26.12 8.73
CA GLY A 268 -16.47 26.32 8.15
C GLY A 268 -16.74 25.55 6.86
N GLU A 269 -15.74 24.87 6.29
CA GLU A 269 -15.91 23.97 5.14
C GLU A 269 -16.25 22.54 5.58
N ILE A 270 -16.98 21.82 4.74
CA ILE A 270 -17.29 20.40 4.95
C ILE A 270 -16.11 19.57 4.41
N PRO A 271 -15.52 18.67 5.20
CA PRO A 271 -14.46 17.78 4.72
C PRO A 271 -15.05 16.68 3.83
N GLU A 272 -15.11 16.92 2.53
CA GLU A 272 -15.58 15.98 1.51
C GLU A 272 -14.69 16.03 0.26
N THR A 273 -14.77 15.04 -0.64
CA THR A 273 -13.93 15.01 -1.86
C THR A 273 -14.39 15.98 -2.94
N GLY A 274 -15.65 16.41 -2.91
CA GLY A 274 -16.30 17.04 -4.05
C GLY A 274 -16.29 16.13 -5.28
N GLU A 275 -16.34 16.73 -6.47
CA GLU A 275 -16.20 16.01 -7.74
C GLU A 275 -14.76 15.48 -7.90
N LEU A 276 -14.64 14.18 -8.21
CA LEU A 276 -13.36 13.54 -8.45
C LEU A 276 -12.77 14.00 -9.79
N THR A 277 -11.46 14.23 -9.84
CA THR A 277 -10.79 14.78 -11.01
C THR A 277 -9.36 14.28 -11.14
N TRP A 278 -8.84 14.28 -12.37
CA TRP A 278 -7.41 14.10 -12.67
C TRP A 278 -6.63 15.42 -12.58
N GLY A 279 -7.32 16.55 -12.52
CA GLY A 279 -6.74 17.88 -12.32
C GLY A 279 -6.59 18.22 -10.83
N ARG A 280 -6.48 19.50 -10.53
CA ARG A 280 -6.42 19.97 -9.14
C ARG A 280 -7.78 19.77 -8.46
N PRO A 281 -7.85 19.01 -7.35
CA PRO A 281 -9.08 18.89 -6.58
C PRO A 281 -9.40 20.20 -5.86
N HIS A 282 -10.65 20.39 -5.43
CA HIS A 282 -11.05 21.62 -4.75
C HIS A 282 -10.28 21.87 -3.43
N TRP A 283 -9.82 20.81 -2.76
CA TRP A 283 -9.00 20.87 -1.54
C TRP A 283 -7.49 21.06 -1.79
N PHE A 284 -7.06 21.34 -3.03
CA PHE A 284 -5.64 21.51 -3.38
C PHE A 284 -4.92 22.60 -2.56
N GLU A 285 -5.63 23.68 -2.21
CA GLU A 285 -5.07 24.74 -1.36
C GLU A 285 -4.93 24.31 0.12
N SER A 286 -5.86 23.51 0.65
CA SER A 286 -5.71 22.92 2.00
C SER A 286 -4.47 22.05 2.09
N TRP A 287 -4.26 21.20 1.07
CA TRP A 287 -3.04 20.41 0.94
C TRP A 287 -1.77 21.28 0.86
N ALA A 288 -1.79 22.36 0.08
CA ALA A 288 -0.68 23.30 -0.01
C ALA A 288 -0.38 23.97 1.34
N ASN A 289 -1.42 24.33 2.10
CA ASN A 289 -1.30 24.99 3.39
C ASN A 289 -0.71 24.06 4.46
N GLU A 290 -1.15 22.80 4.52
CA GLU A 290 -0.56 21.80 5.40
C GLU A 290 0.92 21.52 5.07
N HIS A 291 1.25 21.40 3.79
CA HIS A 291 2.64 21.24 3.34
C HIS A 291 3.50 22.43 3.82
N ARG A 292 3.01 23.65 3.61
CA ARG A 292 3.69 24.89 4.03
C ARG A 292 3.86 24.96 5.54
N ALA A 293 2.83 24.56 6.30
CA ALA A 293 2.88 24.57 7.76
C ALA A 293 4.03 23.71 8.31
N ILE A 294 4.33 22.58 7.68
CA ILE A 294 5.50 21.77 8.06
C ILE A 294 6.82 22.40 7.60
N ARG A 295 6.88 22.96 6.39
CA ARG A 295 8.10 23.60 5.85
C ARG A 295 8.52 24.83 6.65
N GLU A 296 7.56 25.60 7.15
CA GLU A 296 7.77 26.93 7.72
C GLU A 296 7.48 27.01 9.23
N GLY A 297 6.78 26.03 9.81
CA GLY A 297 6.31 26.05 11.20
C GLY A 297 6.38 24.70 11.89
N VAL A 298 5.24 24.22 12.39
CA VAL A 298 5.12 22.89 13.00
C VAL A 298 3.76 22.24 12.69
N GLY A 299 3.81 21.00 12.22
CA GLY A 299 2.67 20.15 11.93
C GLY A 299 2.55 18.96 12.88
N LEU A 300 1.33 18.55 13.21
CA LEU A 300 0.99 17.30 13.89
C LEU A 300 0.27 16.37 12.92
N MET A 301 0.78 15.15 12.77
CA MET A 301 0.15 14.07 11.98
C MET A 301 -0.18 12.89 12.90
N ASP A 302 -1.37 12.31 12.72
CA ASP A 302 -1.73 11.04 13.35
C ASP A 302 -1.33 9.88 12.44
N MET A 303 -0.29 9.17 12.85
CA MET A 303 0.30 8.03 12.15
C MET A 303 0.01 6.72 12.88
N SER A 304 -1.04 6.68 13.71
CA SER A 304 -1.35 5.51 14.55
C SER A 304 -1.58 4.22 13.76
N PHE A 305 -1.86 4.31 12.45
CA PHE A 305 -2.03 3.15 11.56
C PHE A 305 -0.74 2.37 11.26
N MET A 306 0.44 2.99 11.43
CA MET A 306 1.74 2.34 11.16
C MET A 306 1.88 1.04 11.95
N SER A 307 2.47 0.01 11.35
CA SER A 307 2.69 -1.29 11.97
C SER A 307 3.79 -1.21 13.01
N LYS A 308 3.56 -1.75 14.21
CA LYS A 308 4.50 -1.66 15.35
C LYS A 308 4.71 -3.03 15.97
N PHE A 309 5.96 -3.47 16.08
CA PHE A 309 6.32 -4.75 16.65
C PHE A 309 7.35 -4.57 17.77
N LEU A 310 7.08 -5.19 18.91
CA LEU A 310 8.01 -5.29 20.03
C LEU A 310 8.75 -6.63 19.92
N VAL A 311 10.08 -6.57 19.78
CA VAL A 311 10.94 -7.76 19.67
C VAL A 311 11.81 -7.85 20.91
N GLN A 312 11.69 -8.94 21.67
CA GLN A 312 12.31 -9.10 22.99
C GLN A 312 12.96 -10.45 23.17
N GLY A 313 14.00 -10.52 23.99
CA GLY A 313 14.69 -11.77 24.32
C GLY A 313 16.21 -11.66 24.14
N GLU A 314 16.94 -12.63 24.68
CA GLU A 314 18.41 -12.64 24.71
C GLU A 314 19.03 -12.62 23.31
N GLN A 315 18.31 -13.11 22.29
CA GLN A 315 18.77 -13.11 20.91
C GLN A 315 17.95 -12.19 19.99
N ALA A 316 17.18 -11.24 20.56
CA ALA A 316 16.40 -10.28 19.77
C ALA A 316 17.29 -9.40 18.88
N GLY A 317 18.42 -8.92 19.43
CA GLY A 317 19.39 -8.15 18.67
C GLY A 317 19.99 -8.96 17.51
N ALA A 318 20.45 -10.18 17.79
CA ALA A 318 20.99 -11.09 16.78
C ALA A 318 19.98 -11.43 15.66
N LEU A 319 18.71 -11.69 16.01
CA LEU A 319 17.65 -11.90 15.03
C LEU A 319 17.49 -10.68 14.12
N LEU A 320 17.34 -9.50 14.71
CA LEU A 320 17.12 -8.26 13.96
C LEU A 320 18.34 -7.90 13.11
N ASP A 321 19.55 -8.12 13.63
CA ASP A 321 20.77 -7.94 12.86
C ASP A 321 20.90 -8.94 11.69
N TYR A 322 20.36 -10.15 11.82
CA TYR A 322 20.36 -11.13 10.73
C TYR A 322 19.37 -10.79 9.61
N VAL A 323 18.19 -10.26 9.95
CA VAL A 323 17.19 -9.88 8.92
C VAL A 323 17.43 -8.49 8.32
N SER A 324 18.13 -7.60 9.03
CA SER A 324 18.42 -6.24 8.60
C SER A 324 19.76 -6.09 7.87
N ALA A 325 19.71 -5.46 6.69
CA ALA A 325 20.90 -5.11 5.92
C ALA A 325 21.76 -4.01 6.59
N ASN A 326 21.21 -3.25 7.53
CA ASN A 326 21.95 -2.29 8.36
C ASN A 326 22.32 -2.90 9.72
N ALA A 327 23.23 -2.26 10.45
CA ALA A 327 23.55 -2.61 11.83
C ALA A 327 22.52 -1.99 12.79
N VAL A 328 21.67 -2.83 13.38
CA VAL A 328 20.56 -2.43 14.24
C VAL A 328 20.80 -2.81 15.71
N ASP A 329 21.63 -3.80 15.99
CA ASP A 329 22.02 -4.22 17.34
C ASP A 329 23.18 -3.37 17.92
N GLY A 330 23.10 -2.05 17.74
CA GLY A 330 24.12 -1.09 18.14
C GLY A 330 23.96 -0.58 19.58
N ALA A 331 24.15 0.74 19.75
CA ALA A 331 23.92 1.42 21.02
C ALA A 331 22.42 1.52 21.35
N ASP A 332 22.10 1.46 22.65
CA ASP A 332 20.74 1.68 23.14
C ASP A 332 20.28 3.12 22.87
N GLY A 333 18.98 3.29 22.69
CA GLY A 333 18.35 4.59 22.41
C GLY A 333 18.64 5.11 21.00
N VAL A 334 18.93 4.21 20.05
CA VAL A 334 19.19 4.58 18.65
C VAL A 334 18.19 3.92 17.73
N ILE A 335 17.57 4.71 16.85
CA ILE A 335 16.80 4.24 15.70
C ILE A 335 17.70 4.05 14.48
N THR A 336 17.48 2.98 13.72
CA THR A 336 18.18 2.68 12.47
C THR A 336 17.18 2.40 11.36
N TYR A 337 17.31 3.14 10.25
CA TYR A 337 16.61 2.86 9.00
C TYR A 337 17.33 1.75 8.24
N THR A 338 16.59 0.76 7.75
CA THR A 338 17.15 -0.44 7.14
C THR A 338 16.15 -1.14 6.23
N GLN A 339 16.67 -1.82 5.21
CA GLN A 339 15.89 -2.75 4.40
C GLN A 339 16.12 -4.19 4.85
N TRP A 340 15.08 -5.00 4.70
CA TRP A 340 15.20 -6.45 4.71
C TRP A 340 15.29 -6.94 3.27
N LEU A 341 16.14 -7.91 3.00
CA LEU A 341 16.37 -8.43 1.66
C LEU A 341 16.05 -9.92 1.61
N ASN A 342 15.78 -10.44 0.41
CA ASN A 342 15.83 -11.87 0.15
C ASN A 342 17.25 -12.31 -0.24
N ASP A 343 17.47 -13.62 -0.43
CA ASP A 343 18.79 -14.19 -0.77
C ASP A 343 19.38 -13.67 -2.09
N SER A 344 18.58 -13.01 -2.93
CA SER A 344 19.04 -12.37 -4.16
C SER A 344 19.31 -10.87 -4.02
N GLY A 345 19.23 -10.33 -2.81
CA GLY A 345 19.52 -8.93 -2.52
C GLY A 345 18.38 -7.97 -2.88
N ASN A 346 17.19 -8.49 -3.21
CA ASN A 346 16.02 -7.67 -3.49
C ASN A 346 15.24 -7.36 -2.21
N ILE A 347 14.61 -6.20 -2.17
CA ILE A 347 13.93 -5.66 -0.98
C ILE A 347 12.73 -6.54 -0.61
N GLN A 348 12.49 -6.71 0.68
CA GLN A 348 11.35 -7.43 1.27
C GLN A 348 10.62 -6.60 2.31
N ALA A 349 11.28 -5.61 2.90
CA ALA A 349 10.65 -4.62 3.75
C ALA A 349 11.51 -3.36 3.77
N ASP A 350 10.84 -2.22 3.95
CA ASP A 350 11.46 -0.95 4.28
C ASP A 350 10.93 -0.46 5.63
N LEU A 351 11.81 -0.31 6.62
CA LEU A 351 11.39 -0.11 8.01
C LEU A 351 12.47 0.52 8.89
N THR A 352 12.09 0.78 10.13
CA THR A 352 13.01 1.23 11.17
C THR A 352 13.06 0.25 12.33
N VAL A 353 14.26 0.11 12.91
CA VAL A 353 14.51 -0.68 14.12
C VAL A 353 15.10 0.24 15.17
N THR A 354 14.46 0.31 16.33
CA THR A 354 14.92 1.10 17.47
C THR A 354 15.36 0.17 18.59
N LYS A 355 16.62 0.27 19.02
CA LYS A 355 17.12 -0.46 20.19
C LYS A 355 16.74 0.29 21.46
N LEU A 356 15.90 -0.30 22.30
CA LEU A 356 15.42 0.30 23.55
C LEU A 356 16.19 -0.18 24.80
N GLY A 357 17.00 -1.22 24.63
CA GLY A 357 17.83 -1.83 25.65
C GLY A 357 18.49 -3.09 25.09
N ALA A 358 19.34 -3.74 25.88
CA ALA A 358 20.08 -4.94 25.46
C ALA A 358 19.21 -6.02 24.76
N ASN A 359 18.01 -6.27 25.29
CA ASN A 359 17.12 -7.36 24.84
C ASN A 359 15.74 -6.85 24.42
N LYS A 360 15.61 -5.57 24.03
CA LYS A 360 14.31 -4.95 23.71
C LYS A 360 14.43 -4.00 22.52
N PHE A 361 13.65 -4.27 21.48
CA PHE A 361 13.66 -3.53 20.23
C PHE A 361 12.24 -3.19 19.79
N PHE A 362 12.11 -2.07 19.09
CA PHE A 362 10.84 -1.59 18.54
C PHE A 362 11.00 -1.43 17.03
N VAL A 363 10.21 -2.21 16.27
CA VAL A 363 10.24 -2.24 14.81
C VAL A 363 9.00 -1.55 14.29
N VAL A 364 9.17 -0.59 13.38
CA VAL A 364 8.06 0.17 12.79
C VAL A 364 8.14 0.11 11.27
N ALA A 365 7.04 -0.26 10.64
CA ALA A 365 6.87 -0.38 9.21
C ALA A 365 5.53 0.22 8.75
N SER A 366 5.37 0.40 7.44
CA SER A 366 4.09 0.83 6.86
C SER A 366 2.94 -0.12 7.23
N ASP A 367 1.70 0.36 7.22
CA ASP A 367 0.51 -0.46 7.45
C ASP A 367 0.33 -1.54 6.39
N THR A 368 0.69 -1.23 5.14
CA THR A 368 0.61 -2.15 4.00
C THR A 368 1.62 -3.30 4.11
N ALA A 369 2.72 -3.09 4.83
CA ALA A 369 3.77 -4.08 5.06
C ALA A 369 3.54 -4.94 6.34
N HIS A 370 2.45 -4.72 7.08
CA HIS A 370 2.17 -5.38 8.37
C HIS A 370 2.39 -6.90 8.33
N GLY A 371 1.65 -7.58 7.46
CA GLY A 371 1.67 -9.04 7.41
C GLY A 371 2.97 -9.58 6.84
N GLN A 372 3.63 -8.85 5.93
CA GLN A 372 4.95 -9.22 5.40
C GLN A 372 6.02 -9.16 6.50
N VAL A 373 6.05 -8.08 7.28
CA VAL A 373 7.01 -7.90 8.37
C VAL A 373 6.79 -8.94 9.46
N LEU A 374 5.54 -9.15 9.87
CA LEU A 374 5.20 -10.17 10.86
C LEU A 374 5.56 -11.58 10.39
N GLN A 375 5.26 -11.91 9.13
CA GLN A 375 5.63 -13.18 8.50
C GLN A 375 7.14 -13.38 8.51
N TRP A 376 7.92 -12.36 8.12
CA TRP A 376 9.37 -12.42 8.04
C TRP A 376 9.99 -12.65 9.43
N LEU A 377 9.62 -11.84 10.42
CA LEU A 377 10.08 -11.98 11.81
C LEU A 377 9.72 -13.34 12.39
N THR A 378 8.48 -13.80 12.18
CA THR A 378 8.02 -15.10 12.70
C THR A 378 8.77 -16.26 12.05
N ARG A 379 9.09 -16.17 10.76
CA ARG A 379 9.77 -17.26 10.03
C ARG A 379 11.24 -17.34 10.39
N HIS A 380 11.94 -16.23 10.46
CA HIS A 380 13.37 -16.19 10.75
C HIS A 380 13.67 -16.19 12.25
N GLY A 381 12.69 -15.84 13.09
CA GLY A 381 12.84 -15.83 14.55
C GLY A 381 12.75 -17.19 15.24
N LYS A 382 12.31 -18.26 14.57
CA LYS A 382 12.11 -19.58 15.19
C LYS A 382 13.36 -20.18 15.82
N ASP A 383 14.52 -19.86 15.25
CA ASP A 383 15.82 -20.38 15.68
C ASP A 383 16.53 -19.43 16.66
N PHE A 384 15.85 -18.37 17.10
CA PHE A 384 16.38 -17.38 18.03
C PHE A 384 15.54 -17.37 19.32
N ALA A 385 16.20 -17.20 20.46
CA ALA A 385 15.57 -16.89 21.74
C ALA A 385 15.05 -15.44 21.74
N ALA A 386 14.03 -15.20 20.91
CA ALA A 386 13.36 -13.92 20.72
C ALA A 386 11.85 -14.13 20.55
N THR A 387 11.07 -13.19 21.07
CA THR A 387 9.61 -13.12 20.96
C THR A 387 9.26 -11.86 20.19
N VAL A 388 8.35 -12.01 19.23
CA VAL A 388 7.82 -10.91 18.40
C VAL A 388 6.37 -10.70 18.80
N THR A 389 6.03 -9.50 19.24
CA THR A 389 4.68 -9.12 19.62
C THR A 389 4.21 -7.97 18.74
N ASP A 390 3.09 -8.13 18.04
CA ASP A 390 2.41 -7.03 17.39
C ASP A 390 1.78 -6.12 18.45
N VAL A 391 2.26 -4.89 18.53
CA VAL A 391 1.80 -3.86 19.47
C VAL A 391 1.18 -2.67 18.74
N THR A 392 0.78 -2.84 17.48
CA THR A 392 0.22 -1.80 16.61
C THR A 392 -0.96 -1.07 17.27
N SER A 393 -1.90 -1.82 17.86
CA SER A 393 -3.07 -1.25 18.56
C SER A 393 -2.76 -0.77 19.99
N GLY A 394 -1.60 -1.12 20.53
CA GLY A 394 -1.16 -0.72 21.87
C GLY A 394 -0.59 0.70 21.94
N TYR A 395 -0.25 1.29 20.79
CA TYR A 395 0.37 2.61 20.70
C TYR A 395 -0.30 3.48 19.64
N ALA A 396 -0.71 4.67 20.05
CA ALA A 396 -0.91 5.78 19.13
C ALA A 396 0.46 6.30 18.66
N GLN A 397 0.51 6.88 17.47
CA GLN A 397 1.71 7.51 16.94
C GLN A 397 1.40 8.93 16.48
N PHE A 398 2.05 9.92 17.11
CA PHE A 398 1.95 11.32 16.73
C PHE A 398 3.28 11.79 16.17
N ASN A 399 3.24 12.27 14.94
CA ASN A 399 4.42 12.80 14.26
C ASN A 399 4.39 14.33 14.36
N ILE A 400 5.43 14.91 14.95
CA ILE A 400 5.59 16.36 15.12
C ILE A 400 6.75 16.81 14.25
N HIS A 401 6.44 17.54 13.17
CA HIS A 401 7.41 17.89 12.14
C HIS A 401 7.44 19.39 11.87
N GLY A 402 8.60 19.88 11.43
CA GLY A 402 8.84 21.26 11.05
C GLY A 402 9.91 21.94 11.92
N PRO A 403 10.42 23.10 11.49
CA PRO A 403 11.47 23.83 12.19
C PRO A 403 11.13 24.15 13.65
N LEU A 404 9.84 24.35 13.99
CA LEU A 404 9.38 24.66 15.35
C LEU A 404 9.01 23.42 16.19
N SER A 405 9.20 22.21 15.66
CA SER A 405 8.87 20.96 16.37
C SER A 405 9.62 20.79 17.69
N ARG A 406 10.87 21.24 17.76
CA ARG A 406 11.67 21.20 19.00
C ARG A 406 11.10 22.14 20.06
N ASP A 407 10.74 23.36 19.68
CA ASP A 407 10.22 24.36 20.62
C ASP A 407 8.88 23.88 21.21
N LEU A 408 8.03 23.29 20.37
CA LEU A 408 6.80 22.64 20.80
C LEU A 408 7.07 21.54 21.84
N LEU A 409 7.96 20.59 21.51
CA LEU A 409 8.25 19.48 22.42
C LEU A 409 8.92 19.95 23.70
N GLN A 410 9.83 20.92 23.64
CA GLN A 410 10.48 21.46 24.84
C GLN A 410 9.48 22.11 25.79
N ALA A 411 8.38 22.68 25.29
CA ALA A 411 7.27 23.17 26.11
C ALA A 411 6.36 22.05 26.64
N ALA A 412 6.28 20.91 25.94
CA ALA A 412 5.46 19.77 26.30
C ALA A 412 6.12 18.83 27.34
N THR A 413 7.45 18.80 27.42
CA THR A 413 8.21 17.88 28.29
C THR A 413 9.27 18.59 29.14
N THR A 414 9.65 17.99 30.27
CA THR A 414 10.81 18.39 31.07
C THR A 414 12.12 17.83 30.53
N ALA A 415 12.08 16.92 29.55
CA ALA A 415 13.28 16.39 28.93
C ALA A 415 13.99 17.48 28.11
N ASP A 416 15.33 17.48 28.11
CA ASP A 416 16.11 18.37 27.26
C ASP A 416 16.01 17.90 25.79
N MET A 417 15.43 18.75 24.95
CA MET A 417 15.21 18.54 23.51
C MET A 417 16.24 19.26 22.63
N SER A 418 17.28 19.86 23.24
CA SER A 418 18.39 20.48 22.51
C SER A 418 19.08 19.48 21.59
N ASN A 419 19.72 19.98 20.53
CA ASN A 419 20.42 19.13 19.56
C ASN A 419 21.53 18.29 20.21
N SER A 420 22.18 18.80 21.26
CA SER A 420 23.20 18.11 22.04
C SER A 420 22.64 16.98 22.90
N ALA A 421 21.49 17.17 23.53
CA ALA A 421 20.88 16.16 24.41
C ALA A 421 20.02 15.14 23.66
N PHE A 422 19.46 15.53 22.52
CA PHE A 422 18.58 14.73 21.69
C PHE A 422 19.00 14.81 20.20
N PRO A 423 20.20 14.34 19.82
CA PRO A 423 20.67 14.36 18.44
C PRO A 423 19.78 13.52 17.52
N PHE A 424 19.91 13.73 16.20
CA PHE A 424 19.17 12.95 15.19
C PHE A 424 19.39 11.44 15.41
N ARG A 425 18.32 10.65 15.27
CA ARG A 425 18.23 9.20 15.57
C ARG A 425 18.23 8.81 17.05
N THR A 426 18.13 9.76 17.97
CA THR A 426 17.91 9.44 19.39
C THR A 426 16.49 8.92 19.60
N ALA A 427 16.37 7.89 20.45
CA ALA A 427 15.12 7.35 20.94
C ALA A 427 15.17 7.30 22.47
N ARG A 428 14.20 7.91 23.14
CA ARG A 428 14.14 7.98 24.61
C ARG A 428 12.71 8.11 25.07
N GLU A 429 12.39 7.50 26.20
CA GLU A 429 11.13 7.80 26.88
C GLU A 429 11.14 9.22 27.46
N ILE A 430 10.07 9.95 27.22
CA ILE A 430 9.84 11.29 27.75
C ILE A 430 8.43 11.38 28.34
N ASP A 431 8.21 12.37 29.19
CA ASP A 431 6.90 12.67 29.75
C ASP A 431 6.23 13.79 28.95
N LEU A 432 4.98 13.59 28.54
CA LEU A 432 4.13 14.57 27.86
C LEU A 432 2.93 14.87 28.74
N GLY A 433 3.08 15.84 29.63
CA GLY A 433 2.19 15.98 30.79
C GLY A 433 2.23 14.71 31.65
N PHE A 434 1.11 13.99 31.76
CA PHE A 434 1.00 12.73 32.51
C PHE A 434 1.23 11.48 31.63
N ALA A 435 1.38 11.64 30.32
CA ALA A 435 1.63 10.52 29.42
C ALA A 435 3.12 10.17 29.37
N ARG A 436 3.44 8.88 29.27
CA ARG A 436 4.80 8.38 29.06
C ARG A 436 4.94 7.91 27.62
N ALA A 437 5.72 8.63 26.81
CA ALA A 437 5.86 8.37 25.39
C ALA A 437 7.28 7.98 25.02
N LEU A 438 7.45 6.99 24.14
CA LEU A 438 8.71 6.81 23.43
C LEU A 438 8.81 7.90 22.36
N CYS A 439 9.75 8.82 22.53
CA CYS A 439 10.05 9.85 21.55
C CYS A 439 11.26 9.45 20.73
N VAL A 440 11.13 9.56 19.41
CA VAL A 440 12.19 9.22 18.45
C VAL A 440 12.43 10.40 17.52
N ARG A 441 13.65 10.90 17.43
CA ARG A 441 14.00 12.00 16.52
C ARG A 441 14.33 11.43 15.14
N ILE A 442 13.31 11.34 14.31
CA ILE A 442 13.34 10.87 12.92
C ILE A 442 12.30 11.64 12.11
N THR A 443 12.39 11.60 10.79
CA THR A 443 11.49 12.36 9.91
C THR A 443 11.29 11.66 8.58
N TYR A 444 10.06 11.68 8.07
CA TYR A 444 9.71 11.24 6.73
C TYR A 444 9.28 12.42 5.82
N VAL A 445 9.42 13.66 6.29
CA VAL A 445 9.00 14.87 5.56
C VAL A 445 10.15 15.79 5.18
N GLY A 446 11.38 15.48 5.58
CA GLY A 446 12.56 16.27 5.21
C GLY A 446 12.81 17.52 6.02
N GLU A 447 12.11 17.68 7.13
CA GLU A 447 12.32 18.72 8.13
C GLU A 447 12.70 18.10 9.47
N LEU A 448 13.20 18.90 10.41
CA LEU A 448 13.31 18.50 11.81
C LEU A 448 11.98 17.90 12.29
N GLY A 449 12.05 16.81 13.05
CA GLY A 449 10.86 16.28 13.67
C GLY A 449 11.08 15.04 14.52
N TYR A 450 9.98 14.58 15.08
CA TYR A 450 9.93 13.53 16.08
C TYR A 450 8.68 12.66 15.88
N GLU A 451 8.82 11.38 16.17
CA GLU A 451 7.72 10.44 16.27
C GLU A 451 7.50 10.14 17.76
N LEU A 452 6.25 10.24 18.21
CA LEU A 452 5.85 10.00 19.58
C LEU A 452 4.96 8.77 19.61
N TYR A 453 5.46 7.69 20.20
CA TYR A 453 4.70 6.47 20.43
C TYR A 453 4.12 6.52 21.83
N VAL A 454 2.80 6.70 21.93
CA VAL A 454 2.08 6.91 23.19
C VAL A 454 1.17 5.71 23.44
N PRO A 455 1.19 5.10 24.64
CA PRO A 455 0.20 4.09 25.02
C PRO A 455 -1.23 4.58 24.74
N THR A 456 -2.05 3.74 24.12
CA THR A 456 -3.38 4.11 23.60
C THR A 456 -4.26 4.77 24.66
N GLU A 457 -4.19 4.33 25.91
CA GLU A 457 -4.95 4.88 27.04
C GLU A 457 -4.52 6.29 27.48
N GLN A 458 -3.31 6.72 27.12
CA GLN A 458 -2.76 8.05 27.40
C GLN A 458 -2.75 8.98 26.19
N ALA A 459 -3.13 8.47 25.01
CA ALA A 459 -3.01 9.16 23.74
C ALA A 459 -3.82 10.47 23.68
N VAL A 460 -5.04 10.49 24.21
CA VAL A 460 -5.87 11.71 24.26
C VAL A 460 -5.21 12.80 25.12
N HIS A 461 -4.74 12.45 26.32
CA HIS A 461 -4.03 13.37 27.20
C HIS A 461 -2.77 13.94 26.53
N ALA A 462 -1.96 13.09 25.90
CA ALA A 462 -0.75 13.53 25.20
C ALA A 462 -1.09 14.49 24.04
N TYR A 463 -2.12 14.18 23.25
CA TYR A 463 -2.60 15.03 22.16
C TYR A 463 -3.09 16.39 22.67
N GLU A 464 -3.92 16.41 23.71
CA GLU A 464 -4.43 17.65 24.31
C GLU A 464 -3.28 18.53 24.80
N ARG A 465 -2.28 17.93 25.46
CA ARG A 465 -1.08 18.65 25.91
C ARG A 465 -0.29 19.25 24.75
N LEU A 466 -0.09 18.48 23.67
CA LEU A 466 0.60 18.96 22.47
C LEU A 466 -0.16 20.12 21.81
N CYS A 467 -1.49 20.03 21.73
CA CYS A 467 -2.33 21.11 21.21
C CYS A 467 -2.30 22.35 22.10
N GLU A 468 -2.37 22.20 23.42
CA GLU A 468 -2.32 23.31 24.38
C GLU A 468 -1.04 24.14 24.19
N VAL A 469 0.13 23.51 24.25
CA VAL A 469 1.41 24.23 24.08
C VAL A 469 1.64 24.66 22.63
N GLY A 470 1.09 23.90 21.68
CA GLY A 470 1.18 24.17 20.25
C GLY A 470 0.55 25.50 19.81
N GLN A 471 -0.40 26.05 20.59
CA GLN A 471 -0.99 27.36 20.32
C GLN A 471 0.05 28.48 20.24
N GLN A 472 1.12 28.41 21.05
CA GLN A 472 2.15 29.45 21.11
C GLN A 472 3.05 29.48 19.87
N VAL A 473 3.18 28.35 19.18
CA VAL A 473 4.06 28.17 18.00
C VAL A 473 3.27 27.94 16.71
N GLY A 474 1.94 28.11 16.75
CA GLY A 474 1.07 27.97 15.59
C GLY A 474 0.98 26.54 15.05
N LEU A 475 0.81 25.55 15.94
CA LEU A 475 0.63 24.15 15.53
C LEU A 475 -0.53 23.98 14.55
N VAL A 476 -0.26 23.30 13.44
CA VAL A 476 -1.24 22.93 12.42
C VAL A 476 -1.41 21.41 12.38
N HIS A 477 -2.64 20.93 12.23
CA HIS A 477 -2.89 19.51 11.95
C HIS A 477 -2.66 19.25 10.46
N CYS A 478 -1.91 18.20 10.14
CA CYS A 478 -1.57 17.85 8.76
C CYS A 478 -1.92 16.39 8.49
N GLY A 479 -2.33 16.10 7.26
CA GLY A 479 -2.78 14.79 6.81
C GLY A 479 -1.80 14.10 5.84
N LEU A 480 -2.22 12.94 5.35
CA LEU A 480 -1.43 12.10 4.46
C LEU A 480 -1.13 12.74 3.10
N LYS A 481 -1.93 13.69 2.61
CA LYS A 481 -1.61 14.46 1.40
C LYS A 481 -0.37 15.31 1.60
N ALA A 482 -0.27 16.04 2.72
CA ALA A 482 0.93 16.80 3.05
C ALA A 482 2.14 15.86 3.21
N LEU A 483 1.97 14.72 3.89
CA LEU A 483 3.02 13.70 4.01
C LEU A 483 3.53 13.26 2.62
N ALA A 484 2.61 12.92 1.72
CA ALA A 484 2.93 12.46 0.37
C ALA A 484 3.68 13.53 -0.46
N SER A 485 3.30 14.81 -0.37
CA SER A 485 4.03 15.87 -1.07
C SER A 485 5.41 16.11 -0.48
N LEU A 486 5.53 16.19 0.84
CA LEU A 486 6.78 16.49 1.54
C LEU A 486 7.82 15.38 1.33
N ARG A 487 7.41 14.11 1.45
CA ARG A 487 8.28 12.94 1.24
C ARG A 487 8.72 12.80 -0.21
N MET A 488 7.85 13.17 -1.15
CA MET A 488 8.14 13.11 -2.58
C MET A 488 9.22 14.13 -2.97
N GLU A 489 9.22 15.33 -2.40
CA GLU A 489 10.30 16.32 -2.61
C GLU A 489 11.66 15.83 -2.08
N LYS A 490 11.64 15.06 -0.98
CA LYS A 490 12.82 14.37 -0.43
C LYS A 490 13.21 13.10 -1.18
N ALA A 491 12.46 12.72 -2.20
CA ALA A 491 12.59 11.44 -2.89
C ALA A 491 12.60 10.25 -1.91
N TYR A 492 11.87 10.29 -0.80
CA TYR A 492 11.78 9.11 0.07
C TYR A 492 10.92 8.03 -0.57
N ARG A 493 11.30 6.77 -0.33
CA ARG A 493 10.70 5.58 -0.93
C ARG A 493 9.73 4.94 0.05
N ASP A 494 8.65 4.42 -0.49
CA ASP A 494 7.61 3.67 0.19
C ASP A 494 7.47 2.30 -0.46
N PHE A 495 7.61 1.24 0.36
CA PHE A 495 7.63 -0.13 -0.11
C PHE A 495 6.21 -0.64 -0.42
N GLY A 496 6.04 -1.26 -1.59
CA GLY A 496 4.75 -1.61 -2.17
C GLY A 496 4.10 -0.47 -2.97
N HIS A 497 4.76 0.67 -3.08
CA HIS A 497 4.29 1.83 -3.85
C HIS A 497 5.35 2.33 -4.84
N ASP A 498 6.51 2.77 -4.34
CA ASP A 498 7.59 3.30 -5.20
C ASP A 498 8.64 2.23 -5.53
N ILE A 499 8.82 1.31 -4.57
CA ILE A 499 9.76 0.19 -4.63
C ILE A 499 9.07 -1.10 -4.22
N ASP A 500 9.53 -2.22 -4.73
CA ASP A 500 8.87 -3.52 -4.56
C ASP A 500 9.86 -4.68 -4.36
N ASN A 501 9.35 -5.92 -4.36
CA ASN A 501 10.14 -7.12 -4.12
C ASN A 501 11.10 -7.53 -5.26
N THR A 502 11.08 -6.81 -6.38
CA THR A 502 11.96 -7.00 -7.53
C THR A 502 13.12 -6.04 -7.55
N ASP A 503 13.07 -4.99 -6.72
CA ASP A 503 14.08 -3.94 -6.71
C ASP A 503 15.24 -4.24 -5.76
N SER A 504 16.44 -3.82 -6.16
CA SER A 504 17.63 -3.85 -5.29
C SER A 504 17.88 -2.50 -4.62
N VAL A 505 18.46 -2.54 -3.42
CA VAL A 505 18.84 -1.33 -2.65
C VAL A 505 19.75 -0.37 -3.41
N LEU A 506 20.59 -0.85 -4.33
CA LEU A 506 21.50 0.01 -5.10
C LEU A 506 20.77 0.74 -6.24
N GLU A 507 19.92 0.01 -6.96
CA GLU A 507 19.10 0.54 -8.07
C GLU A 507 18.17 1.64 -7.56
N VAL A 508 17.53 1.44 -6.40
CA VAL A 508 16.61 2.42 -5.83
C VAL A 508 17.28 3.51 -4.99
N GLY A 509 18.61 3.50 -4.86
CA GLY A 509 19.36 4.56 -4.18
C GLY A 509 19.37 4.45 -2.64
N LEU A 510 19.05 3.28 -2.10
CA LEU A 510 19.07 2.96 -0.67
C LEU A 510 20.37 2.27 -0.21
N GLY A 511 21.42 2.27 -1.03
CA GLY A 511 22.71 1.68 -0.66
C GLY A 511 23.37 2.29 0.60
N PHE A 512 22.93 3.47 1.04
CA PHE A 512 23.36 4.09 2.30
C PHE A 512 22.76 3.43 3.56
N ALA A 513 21.68 2.67 3.40
CA ALA A 513 20.99 1.96 4.47
C ALA A 513 21.47 0.50 4.60
N VAL A 514 22.55 0.13 3.91
CA VAL A 514 23.24 -1.15 4.06
C VAL A 514 24.57 -0.94 4.79
N ALA A 515 24.78 -1.69 5.87
CA ALA A 515 26.04 -1.72 6.58
C ALA A 515 26.99 -2.73 5.90
N TRP A 516 27.67 -2.30 4.85
CA TRP A 516 28.54 -3.16 4.02
C TRP A 516 29.65 -3.86 4.81
N ASP A 517 30.15 -3.21 5.86
CA ASP A 517 31.23 -3.70 6.71
C ASP A 517 30.71 -4.32 8.03
N LYS A 518 29.40 -4.61 8.10
CA LYS A 518 28.80 -5.28 9.26
C LYS A 518 29.45 -6.65 9.48
N ALA A 519 29.83 -6.91 10.72
CA ALA A 519 30.53 -8.13 11.10
C ALA A 519 29.63 -9.37 11.08
N SER A 520 28.35 -9.22 11.44
CA SER A 520 27.38 -10.30 11.34
C SER A 520 26.93 -10.50 9.88
N ASP A 521 26.56 -11.72 9.55
CA ASP A 521 25.88 -11.99 8.30
C ASP A 521 24.45 -11.43 8.31
N PHE A 522 23.89 -11.18 7.12
CA PHE A 522 22.48 -10.80 6.95
C PHE A 522 21.92 -11.37 5.64
N ILE A 523 20.61 -11.60 5.61
CA ILE A 523 19.94 -12.19 4.45
C ILE A 523 20.18 -11.31 3.20
N GLY A 524 20.68 -11.90 2.12
CA GLY A 524 20.94 -11.21 0.85
C GLY A 524 22.27 -10.47 0.75
N ARG A 525 23.15 -10.54 1.77
CA ARG A 525 24.45 -9.85 1.81
C ARG A 525 25.32 -10.13 0.59
N ASP A 526 25.52 -11.39 0.25
CA ASP A 526 26.41 -11.79 -0.85
C ASP A 526 25.90 -11.29 -2.21
N ALA A 527 24.58 -11.35 -2.44
CA ALA A 527 23.98 -10.85 -3.67
C ALA A 527 24.09 -9.33 -3.79
N ALA A 528 23.84 -8.60 -2.69
CA ALA A 528 23.99 -7.14 -2.64
C ALA A 528 25.46 -6.72 -2.86
N LEU A 529 26.43 -7.41 -2.25
CA LEU A 529 27.86 -7.18 -2.45
C LEU A 529 28.28 -7.49 -3.89
N LYS A 530 27.77 -8.57 -4.47
CA LYS A 530 28.03 -8.93 -5.87
C LYS A 530 27.56 -7.82 -6.81
N GLN A 531 26.36 -7.28 -6.61
CA GLN A 531 25.86 -6.16 -7.42
C GLN A 531 26.67 -4.87 -7.19
N LYS A 532 27.03 -4.57 -5.94
CA LYS A 532 27.90 -3.42 -5.61
C LYS A 532 29.22 -3.48 -6.38
N ASN A 533 29.76 -4.68 -6.55
CA ASN A 533 31.06 -4.91 -7.19
C ASN A 533 30.95 -5.18 -8.70
N SER A 534 29.75 -5.26 -9.29
CA SER A 534 29.56 -5.56 -10.73
C SER A 534 29.75 -4.34 -11.64
N GLY A 535 29.98 -3.16 -11.09
CA GLY A 535 30.21 -1.93 -11.84
C GLY A 535 29.01 -0.96 -11.84
N PRO A 536 29.00 0.01 -12.76
CA PRO A 536 27.95 1.03 -12.82
C PRO A 536 26.55 0.45 -13.05
N LEU A 537 25.54 1.14 -12.52
CA LEU A 537 24.15 0.72 -12.64
C LEU A 537 23.53 1.21 -13.96
N HIS A 538 22.84 0.30 -14.63
CA HIS A 538 22.10 0.53 -15.88
C HIS A 538 20.59 0.63 -15.65
N ARG A 539 20.15 0.37 -14.43
CA ARG A 539 18.78 0.49 -13.95
C ARG A 539 18.78 1.28 -12.65
N ARG A 540 18.09 2.43 -12.61
CA ARG A 540 18.06 3.28 -11.41
C ARG A 540 16.75 4.01 -11.23
N LEU A 541 16.32 4.14 -9.97
CA LEU A 541 15.21 5.01 -9.60
C LEU A 541 15.68 6.47 -9.59
N VAL A 542 15.03 7.31 -10.38
CA VAL A 542 15.29 8.76 -10.48
C VAL A 542 14.09 9.54 -9.98
N GLN A 543 14.34 10.70 -9.39
CA GLN A 543 13.31 11.69 -9.13
C GLN A 543 13.04 12.49 -10.40
N VAL A 544 11.78 12.73 -10.72
CA VAL A 544 11.33 13.50 -11.89
C VAL A 544 10.49 14.67 -11.39
N LYS A 545 10.60 15.84 -12.03
CA LYS A 545 9.74 16.99 -11.77
C LYS A 545 9.29 17.60 -13.10
N LEU A 546 8.00 17.85 -13.26
CA LEU A 546 7.47 18.61 -14.40
C LEU A 546 7.87 20.09 -14.31
N LEU A 547 8.20 20.66 -15.47
CA LEU A 547 8.51 22.08 -15.59
C LEU A 547 7.25 22.95 -15.68
N ASP A 548 6.16 22.40 -16.22
CA ASP A 548 4.83 23.02 -16.17
C ASP A 548 4.18 22.73 -14.80
N PRO A 549 3.74 23.74 -14.04
CA PRO A 549 3.08 23.56 -12.75
C PRO A 549 1.63 23.06 -12.84
N LEU A 550 1.01 23.04 -14.03
CA LEU A 550 -0.41 22.72 -14.17
C LEU A 550 -0.71 21.21 -14.14
N PRO A 551 -0.04 20.36 -14.95
CA PRO A 551 -0.33 18.94 -14.94
C PRO A 551 0.07 18.30 -13.60
N LEU A 552 -0.76 17.35 -13.15
CA LEU A 552 -0.44 16.49 -12.01
C LEU A 552 0.12 15.16 -12.50
N LEU A 553 0.88 14.49 -11.63
CA LEU A 553 1.37 13.13 -11.84
C LEU A 553 0.83 12.23 -10.73
N TYR A 554 0.61 10.96 -11.05
CA TYR A 554 0.07 9.95 -10.14
C TYR A 554 0.92 8.68 -10.15
N HIS A 555 0.85 7.93 -11.26
CA HIS A 555 1.59 6.70 -11.53
C HIS A 555 1.28 6.22 -12.96
N GLY A 556 2.20 5.46 -13.56
CA GLY A 556 2.07 4.86 -14.89
C GLY A 556 2.38 5.81 -16.05
N GLU A 557 2.58 7.11 -15.80
CA GLU A 557 2.95 8.05 -16.86
C GLU A 557 4.31 7.70 -17.46
N ILE A 558 4.42 7.75 -18.79
CA ILE A 558 5.62 7.31 -19.52
C ILE A 558 6.71 8.37 -19.44
N LEU A 559 7.92 7.97 -19.05
CA LEU A 559 9.09 8.83 -19.00
C LEU A 559 9.90 8.67 -20.29
N LEU A 560 10.20 9.79 -20.94
CA LEU A 560 11.00 9.85 -22.14
C LEU A 560 12.33 10.57 -21.88
N ARG A 561 13.39 10.08 -22.54
CA ARG A 561 14.69 10.75 -22.64
C ARG A 561 15.04 10.94 -24.11
N SER A 562 15.20 12.18 -24.55
CA SER A 562 15.51 12.52 -25.94
C SER A 562 14.56 11.89 -26.96
N GLY A 563 13.27 11.79 -26.62
CA GLY A 563 12.22 11.23 -27.46
C GLY A 563 11.98 9.72 -27.32
N GLU A 564 12.86 9.00 -26.62
CA GLU A 564 12.77 7.55 -26.43
C GLU A 564 12.18 7.20 -25.05
N VAL A 565 11.35 6.17 -24.98
CA VAL A 565 10.80 5.66 -23.71
C VAL A 565 11.90 4.96 -22.92
N VAL A 566 12.09 5.39 -21.67
CA VAL A 566 13.12 4.83 -20.78
C VAL A 566 12.56 4.26 -19.47
N GLY A 567 11.26 4.42 -19.23
CA GLY A 567 10.59 3.94 -18.04
C GLY A 567 9.23 4.59 -17.85
N TYR A 568 8.72 4.50 -16.62
CA TYR A 568 7.48 5.15 -16.21
C TYR A 568 7.56 5.64 -14.77
N VAL A 569 6.74 6.63 -14.45
CA VAL A 569 6.54 7.15 -13.10
C VAL A 569 5.85 6.07 -12.27
N ARG A 570 6.49 5.58 -11.21
CA ARG A 570 5.90 4.58 -10.31
C ARG A 570 4.96 5.21 -9.30
N ALA A 571 5.32 6.39 -8.81
CA ALA A 571 4.53 7.15 -7.87
C ALA A 571 4.85 8.65 -7.96
N ALA A 572 3.88 9.48 -7.65
CA ALA A 572 4.03 10.92 -7.71
C ALA A 572 3.13 11.69 -6.74
N SER A 573 3.45 12.97 -6.57
CA SER A 573 2.72 13.94 -5.78
C SER A 573 2.98 15.35 -6.31
N TYR A 574 2.32 16.37 -5.77
CA TYR A 574 2.64 17.75 -6.09
C TYR A 574 3.66 18.30 -5.09
N GLY A 575 4.83 18.72 -5.57
CA GLY A 575 5.83 19.38 -4.73
C GLY A 575 5.48 20.85 -4.58
N HIS A 576 4.83 21.24 -3.48
CA HIS A 576 4.43 22.63 -3.26
C HIS A 576 5.62 23.58 -3.05
N THR A 577 6.72 23.10 -2.47
CA THR A 577 7.97 23.88 -2.38
C THR A 577 8.67 23.94 -3.73
N LEU A 578 8.66 22.84 -4.48
CA LEU A 578 9.29 22.74 -5.80
C LEU A 578 8.48 23.40 -6.92
N GLY A 579 7.19 23.65 -6.72
CA GLY A 579 6.30 24.35 -7.65
C GLY A 579 5.84 23.53 -8.85
N GLY A 580 5.68 22.21 -8.72
CA GLY A 580 5.21 21.35 -9.83
C GLY A 580 5.01 19.90 -9.39
N ALA A 581 4.47 19.06 -10.28
CA ALA A 581 4.35 17.63 -10.00
C ALA A 581 5.74 16.96 -9.95
N VAL A 582 5.93 16.10 -8.95
CA VAL A 582 7.19 15.41 -8.64
C VAL A 582 6.89 13.91 -8.52
N GLY A 583 7.73 13.06 -9.08
CA GLY A 583 7.57 11.61 -9.02
C GLY A 583 8.88 10.86 -8.92
N LEU A 584 8.76 9.55 -8.72
CA LEU A 584 9.85 8.59 -8.78
C LEU A 584 9.63 7.68 -9.99
N ALA A 585 10.64 7.52 -10.83
CA ALA A 585 10.57 6.69 -12.03
C ALA A 585 11.76 5.73 -12.07
N MET A 586 11.50 4.46 -12.37
CA MET A 586 12.58 3.52 -12.66
C MET A 586 13.01 3.73 -14.11
N VAL A 587 14.30 4.00 -14.32
CA VAL A 587 14.91 4.19 -15.63
C VAL A 587 15.77 2.99 -15.95
N ASP A 588 15.58 2.42 -17.13
CA ASP A 588 16.42 1.38 -17.71
C ASP A 588 17.18 1.95 -18.93
N ALA A 589 18.49 1.71 -18.99
CA ALA A 589 19.34 2.26 -20.05
C ALA A 589 20.48 1.31 -20.42
N THR A 590 20.89 1.34 -21.69
CA THR A 590 22.09 0.65 -22.16
C THR A 590 23.37 1.28 -21.65
N GLU A 591 23.36 2.59 -21.37
CA GLU A 591 24.47 3.34 -20.77
C GLU A 591 24.32 3.42 -19.24
N PRO A 592 25.43 3.54 -18.49
CA PRO A 592 25.35 3.78 -17.05
C PRO A 592 24.56 5.04 -16.68
N ILE A 593 23.64 4.90 -15.73
CA ILE A 593 22.80 6.02 -15.26
C ILE A 593 23.56 6.80 -14.18
N THR A 594 24.32 7.80 -14.62
CA THR A 594 25.10 8.73 -13.80
C THR A 594 24.47 10.13 -13.76
N ALA A 595 25.06 11.06 -13.00
CA ALA A 595 24.63 12.46 -13.05
C ALA A 595 24.79 13.06 -14.46
N ASP A 596 25.89 12.75 -15.14
CA ASP A 596 26.16 13.21 -16.51
C ASP A 596 25.12 12.67 -17.50
N TYR A 597 24.75 11.38 -17.36
CA TYR A 597 23.69 10.76 -18.15
C TYR A 597 22.37 11.52 -18.04
N LEU A 598 22.00 11.97 -16.82
CA LEU A 598 20.80 12.78 -16.62
C LEU A 598 20.93 14.16 -17.30
N THR A 599 22.05 14.87 -17.10
CA THR A 599 22.23 16.23 -17.63
C THR A 599 22.36 16.30 -19.15
N ALA A 600 22.84 15.24 -19.80
CA ALA A 600 23.03 15.20 -21.25
C ALA A 600 21.73 14.92 -22.02
N GLY A 601 20.69 14.41 -21.35
CA GLY A 601 19.39 14.10 -21.97
C GLY A 601 18.37 15.22 -21.82
N THR A 602 17.46 15.34 -22.79
CA THR A 602 16.22 16.09 -22.59
C THR A 602 15.15 15.16 -22.02
N TRP A 603 14.34 15.63 -21.08
CA TRP A 603 13.38 14.78 -20.38
C TRP A 603 11.97 15.28 -20.55
N GLU A 604 11.05 14.35 -20.80
CA GLU A 604 9.62 14.61 -20.95
C GLU A 604 8.83 13.50 -20.25
N VAL A 605 7.65 13.82 -19.74
CA VAL A 605 6.69 12.84 -19.25
C VAL A 605 5.42 12.93 -20.09
N GLU A 606 4.91 11.80 -20.57
CA GLU A 606 3.62 11.77 -21.26
C GLU A 606 2.48 11.77 -20.26
N VAL A 607 1.77 12.90 -20.17
CA VAL A 607 0.62 13.11 -19.28
C VAL A 607 -0.62 13.25 -20.13
N ALA A 608 -1.53 12.27 -20.06
CA ALA A 608 -2.77 12.23 -20.84
C ALA A 608 -2.56 12.48 -22.35
N GLY A 609 -1.52 11.89 -22.94
CA GLY A 609 -1.15 12.01 -24.35
C GLY A 609 -0.37 13.27 -24.72
N LEU A 610 -0.04 14.14 -23.76
CA LEU A 610 0.79 15.32 -23.97
C LEU A 610 2.20 15.11 -23.41
N LYS A 611 3.23 15.41 -24.21
CA LYS A 611 4.63 15.41 -23.74
C LYS A 611 4.91 16.69 -22.96
N VAL A 612 5.12 16.56 -21.66
CA VAL A 612 5.39 17.67 -20.75
C VAL A 612 6.87 17.69 -20.39
N PRO A 613 7.62 18.79 -20.62
CA PRO A 613 9.02 18.89 -20.24
C PRO A 613 9.24 18.66 -18.74
N ALA A 614 10.31 17.94 -18.41
CA ALA A 614 10.66 17.57 -17.06
C ALA A 614 12.15 17.74 -16.76
N THR A 615 12.51 17.72 -15.48
CA THR A 615 13.89 17.56 -15.00
C THR A 615 13.99 16.29 -14.17
N THR A 616 15.20 15.72 -14.13
CA THR A 616 15.47 14.48 -13.39
C THR A 616 16.65 14.64 -12.44
N SER A 617 16.68 13.83 -11.37
CA SER A 617 17.74 13.87 -10.37
C SER A 617 17.96 12.51 -9.70
N LEU A 618 19.23 12.18 -9.40
CA LEU A 618 19.61 11.04 -8.55
C LEU A 618 19.60 11.37 -7.05
N ARG A 619 19.51 12.66 -6.71
CA ARG A 619 19.45 13.18 -5.33
C ARG A 619 18.11 13.88 -5.10
N PRO A 620 17.67 14.01 -3.84
CA PRO A 620 16.49 14.80 -3.53
C PRO A 620 16.63 16.23 -4.10
N MET A 621 15.61 16.70 -4.81
CA MET A 621 15.54 18.09 -5.28
C MET A 621 15.34 19.08 -4.13
N TYR A 622 14.84 18.62 -2.98
CA TYR A 622 14.72 19.41 -1.76
C TYR A 622 15.74 18.99 -0.70
N ASP A 623 16.53 19.96 -0.20
CA ASP A 623 17.53 19.78 0.86
C ASP A 623 18.41 18.53 0.65
N PRO A 624 19.17 18.43 -0.46
CA PRO A 624 19.93 17.22 -0.79
C PRO A 624 21.01 16.85 0.25
N THR A 625 21.40 17.78 1.12
CA THR A 625 22.43 17.60 2.15
C THR A 625 21.85 17.23 3.52
N ASN A 626 20.52 17.24 3.69
CA ASN A 626 19.82 16.96 4.95
C ASN A 626 20.19 17.93 6.09
N GLU A 627 20.51 19.18 5.77
CA GLU A 627 20.90 20.20 6.76
C GLU A 627 19.75 20.51 7.72
N LYS A 628 18.52 20.62 7.17
CA LYS A 628 17.30 20.90 7.93
C LYS A 628 16.92 19.81 8.94
N ILE A 629 17.32 18.57 8.66
CA ILE A 629 17.04 17.41 9.52
C ILE A 629 18.05 17.32 10.67
N THR A 630 19.33 17.49 10.34
CA THR A 630 20.43 17.29 11.28
C THR A 630 20.59 18.46 12.25
N GLY A 631 20.09 19.64 11.90
CA GLY A 631 20.20 20.86 12.73
C GLY A 631 21.63 21.37 12.81
N LYS A 632 22.39 21.21 11.72
CA LYS A 632 23.73 21.75 11.53
C LYS A 632 23.69 23.07 10.76
#